data_AF-A0A242WAN1-F1
#
_entry.id   AF-A0A242WAN1-F1
#
_cell.length_a   1.000
_cell.length_b   1.000
_cell.length_c   1.000
_cell.angle_alpha   90.00
_cell.angle_beta   90.00
_cell.angle_gamma   90.00
#
_symmetry.space_group_name_H-M   'P 1'
#
loop_
_entity.id
_entity.type
_entity.pdbx_description
1 polymer ?
#
loop_
_entity_poly.entity_id
_entity_poly.type
_entity_poly.pdbx_seq_one_letter_code
_entity_poly.pdbx_strand_id
1 'polypeptide(L)'
;MIKVTRGYMYNPEESTVLINEIYYEEATGNKLSSKMDTINYIELSENIRVQIEEVDSKSYQEEIIMNEEDGKVYIDEINMYGKPKKLYAIYR
;
A
#
# COMPACT_ATOMS: atom_id res chain seq x y z
N MET A 1 11.39 -12.22 0.03
CA MET A 1 10.00 -11.89 0.43
C MET A 1 9.49 -10.79 -0.49
N ILE A 2 8.29 -10.24 -0.29
CA ILE A 2 7.83 -9.06 -1.05
C ILE A 2 8.10 -7.81 -0.22
N LYS A 3 8.74 -6.80 -0.82
CA LYS A 3 8.78 -5.44 -0.28
C LYS A 3 7.69 -4.59 -0.94
N VAL A 4 6.93 -3.86 -0.14
CA VAL A 4 5.92 -2.91 -0.59
C VAL A 4 6.39 -1.50 -0.30
N THR A 5 6.43 -0.65 -1.31
CA THR A 5 6.47 0.79 -1.10
C THR A 5 5.05 1.31 -1.23
N ARG A 6 4.54 1.92 -0.16
CA ARG A 6 3.17 2.40 -0.07
C ARG A 6 3.16 3.91 0.10
N GLY A 7 2.43 4.60 -0.76
CA GLY A 7 2.15 6.03 -0.64
C GLY A 7 0.68 6.27 -0.34
N TYR A 8 0.43 7.30 0.48
CA TYR A 8 -0.87 7.83 0.83
C TYR A 8 -0.94 9.29 0.40
N MET A 9 -2.05 9.68 -0.22
CA MET A 9 -2.34 11.08 -0.56
C MET A 9 -3.76 11.40 -0.12
N TYR A 10 -3.88 12.20 0.94
CA TYR A 10 -5.17 12.58 1.50
C TYR A 10 -5.76 13.79 0.78
N ASN A 11 -7.02 13.66 0.36
CA ASN A 11 -7.86 14.73 -0.13
C ASN A 11 -8.85 15.16 0.96
N PRO A 12 -8.61 16.29 1.66
CA PRO A 12 -9.50 16.76 2.73
C PRO A 12 -10.90 17.17 2.24
N GLU A 13 -11.03 17.60 0.98
CA GLU A 13 -12.31 18.06 0.43
C GLU A 13 -13.29 16.90 0.24
N GLU A 14 -12.78 15.72 -0.11
CA GLU A 14 -13.57 14.51 -0.32
C GLU A 14 -13.53 13.55 0.88
N SER A 15 -12.67 13.83 1.87
CA SER A 15 -12.39 12.90 2.98
C SER A 15 -11.92 11.52 2.49
N THR A 16 -11.17 11.48 1.39
CA THR A 16 -10.66 10.25 0.75
C THR A 16 -9.15 10.22 0.73
N VAL A 17 -8.57 9.03 0.75
CA VAL A 17 -7.13 8.82 0.62
C VAL A 17 -6.84 7.91 -0.56
N LEU A 18 -6.07 8.43 -1.52
CA LEU A 18 -5.50 7.63 -2.58
C LEU A 18 -4.31 6.86 -2.02
N ILE A 19 -4.35 5.54 -2.12
CA ILE A 19 -3.27 4.65 -1.72
C ILE A 19 -2.67 4.03 -2.97
N ASN A 20 -1.35 4.15 -3.11
CA ASN A 20 -0.60 3.48 -4.16
C ASN A 20 0.43 2.53 -3.54
N GLU A 21 0.41 1.28 -3.95
CA GLU A 21 1.36 0.26 -3.53
C GLU A 21 2.14 -0.26 -4.74
N ILE A 22 3.46 -0.29 -4.61
CA ILE A 22 4.36 -0.92 -5.57
C ILE A 22 5.03 -2.10 -4.88
N TYR A 23 4.91 -3.27 -5.51
CA TYR A 23 5.40 -4.54 -4.99
C TYR A 23 6.71 -4.87 -5.68
N TYR A 24 7.71 -5.22 -4.89
CA TYR A 24 9.05 -5.57 -5.33
C TYR A 24 9.45 -6.92 -4.77
N GLU A 25 10.25 -7.65 -5.55
CA GLU A 25 11.01 -8.77 -5.01
C GLU A 25 12.10 -8.21 -4.11
N GLU A 26 12.04 -8.52 -2.82
CA GLU A 26 12.95 -7.96 -1.81
C GLU A 26 14.42 -8.23 -2.12
N ALA A 27 14.73 -9.43 -2.62
CA ALA A 27 16.11 -9.87 -2.84
C ALA A 27 16.79 -9.15 -4.02
N THR A 28 16.02 -8.77 -5.03
CA THR A 28 16.55 -8.21 -6.29
C THR A 28 16.16 -6.75 -6.52
N GLY A 29 15.15 -6.25 -5.80
CA GLY A 29 14.55 -4.95 -6.04
C GLY A 29 13.71 -4.89 -7.31
N ASN A 30 13.50 -6.01 -8.01
CA ASN A 30 12.72 -6.03 -9.24
C ASN A 30 11.26 -5.72 -8.94
N LYS A 31 10.66 -4.81 -9.71
CA LYS A 31 9.23 -4.53 -9.61
C LYS A 31 8.43 -5.77 -10.05
N LEU A 32 7.58 -6.26 -9.17
CA LEU A 32 6.66 -7.36 -9.42
C LEU A 32 5.33 -6.84 -9.99
N SER A 33 4.75 -5.83 -9.34
CA SER A 33 3.47 -5.23 -9.77
C SER A 33 3.22 -3.89 -9.08
N SER A 34 2.05 -3.31 -9.30
CA SER A 34 1.55 -2.16 -8.55
C SER A 34 0.02 -2.16 -8.51
N LYS A 35 -0.55 -1.62 -7.44
CA LYS A 35 -1.99 -1.44 -7.30
C LYS A 35 -2.27 -0.09 -6.64
N MET A 36 -3.34 0.54 -7.09
CA MET A 36 -3.83 1.78 -6.53
C MET A 36 -5.31 1.61 -6.20
N ASP A 37 -5.73 2.21 -5.10
CA ASP A 37 -7.14 2.25 -4.69
C ASP A 37 -7.40 3.50 -3.86
N THR A 38 -8.67 3.84 -3.70
CA THR A 38 -9.11 4.98 -2.88
C THR A 38 -9.99 4.47 -1.76
N ILE A 39 -9.71 4.89 -0.52
CA ILE A 39 -10.53 4.56 0.65
C ILE A 39 -10.97 5.83 1.38
N ASN A 40 -11.94 5.73 2.28
CA ASN A 40 -12.31 6.85 3.13
C ASN A 40 -11.22 7.11 4.18
N TYR A 41 -10.97 8.38 4.48
CA TYR A 41 -9.97 8.78 5.48
C TYR A 41 -10.22 8.13 6.85
N ILE A 42 -11.50 7.96 7.23
CA ILE A 42 -11.88 7.34 8.51
C ILE A 42 -11.57 5.83 8.59
N GLU A 43 -11.38 5.17 7.44
CA GLU A 43 -11.03 3.74 7.37
C GLU A 43 -9.54 3.50 7.59
N LEU A 44 -8.72 4.56 7.57
CA LEU A 44 -7.30 4.45 7.90
C LEU A 44 -7.07 4.24 9.40
N SER A 45 -6.03 3.44 9.70
CA SER A 45 -5.51 3.35 11.06
C SER A 45 -5.12 4.73 11.60
N GLU A 46 -5.26 4.91 12.91
CA GLU A 46 -4.90 6.16 13.58
C GLU A 46 -3.43 6.53 13.35
N ASN A 47 -2.51 5.57 13.35
CA ASN A 47 -1.10 5.88 13.13
C ASN A 47 -0.84 6.51 11.74
N ILE A 48 -1.47 6.00 10.68
CA ILE A 48 -1.31 6.56 9.33
C ILE A 48 -1.97 7.93 9.23
N ARG A 49 -3.15 8.11 9.85
CA ARG A 49 -3.81 9.42 9.92
C ARG A 49 -2.92 10.48 10.58
N VAL A 50 -2.27 10.13 11.70
CA VAL A 50 -1.31 11.02 12.36
C VAL A 50 -0.15 11.36 11.42
N GLN A 51 0.46 10.36 10.78
CA GLN A 51 1.58 10.60 9.85
C GLN A 51 1.20 11.50 8.66
N ILE A 52 -0.04 11.37 8.15
CA ILE A 52 -0.57 12.23 7.09
C ILE A 52 -0.83 13.66 7.60
N GLU A 53 -1.36 13.79 8.82
CA GLU A 53 -1.73 15.09 9.38
C GLU A 53 -0.52 15.94 9.79
N GLU A 54 0.57 15.30 10.23
CA GLU A 54 1.82 15.92 10.67
C GLU A 54 2.57 16.68 9.57
N VAL A 55 2.27 16.41 8.29
CA VAL A 55 2.90 17.06 7.14
C VAL A 55 1.92 17.91 6.34
N ASP A 56 2.38 19.11 5.95
CA ASP A 56 1.58 20.07 5.17
C ASP A 56 1.13 19.52 3.81
N SER A 57 1.89 18.59 3.22
CA SER A 57 1.56 17.93 1.96
C SER A 57 0.39 16.95 2.06
N LYS A 58 -0.05 16.60 3.28
CA LYS A 58 -1.07 15.58 3.54
C LYS A 58 -0.80 14.25 2.83
N SER A 59 0.49 13.93 2.70
CA SER A 59 0.97 12.73 2.01
C SER A 59 2.01 12.02 2.86
N TYR A 60 1.93 10.70 2.92
CA TYR A 60 2.84 9.86 3.70
C TYR A 60 3.32 8.67 2.86
N GLN A 61 4.54 8.21 3.09
CA GLN A 61 5.09 7.03 2.44
C GLN A 61 5.77 6.11 3.45
N GLU A 62 5.58 4.81 3.28
CA GLU A 62 6.25 3.78 4.06
C GLU A 62 6.77 2.63 3.19
N GLU A 63 7.71 1.88 3.75
CA GLU A 63 8.17 0.60 3.20
C GLU A 63 7.85 -0.53 4.16
N ILE A 64 7.29 -1.62 3.64
CA ILE A 64 6.89 -2.77 4.44
C ILE A 64 7.45 -4.04 3.79
N ILE A 65 8.07 -4.89 4.60
CA ILE A 65 8.41 -6.25 4.18
C ILE A 65 7.22 -7.14 4.59
N MET A 66 6.56 -7.74 3.60
CA MET A 66 5.48 -8.68 3.86
C MET A 66 6.03 -9.91 4.59
N ASN A 67 5.25 -10.44 5.53
CA ASN A 67 5.55 -11.77 6.06
C ASN A 67 5.41 -12.85 4.96
N GLU A 68 5.91 -14.04 5.26
CA GLU A 68 5.98 -15.12 4.27
C GLU A 68 4.60 -15.59 3.80
N GLU A 69 3.60 -15.63 4.68
CA GLU A 69 2.24 -16.10 4.35
C GLU A 69 1.55 -15.12 3.39
N ASP A 70 1.54 -13.83 3.71
CA ASP A 70 0.98 -12.77 2.86
C ASP A 70 1.74 -12.69 1.53
N GLY A 71 3.07 -12.79 1.58
CA GLY A 71 3.92 -12.76 0.40
C GLY A 71 3.57 -13.85 -0.61
N LYS A 72 3.29 -15.08 -0.15
CA LYS A 72 2.86 -16.19 -1.02
C LYS A 72 1.55 -15.88 -1.73
N VAL A 73 0.54 -15.39 -1.00
CA VAL A 73 -0.76 -15.02 -1.58
C VAL A 73 -0.59 -13.97 -2.68
N TYR A 74 0.21 -12.92 -2.42
CA TYR A 74 0.43 -11.86 -3.39
C TYR A 74 1.24 -12.33 -4.61
N ILE A 75 2.25 -13.18 -4.44
CA ILE A 75 2.96 -13.79 -5.58
C ILE A 75 1.99 -14.60 -6.43
N ASP A 76 1.14 -15.43 -5.83
CA ASP A 76 0.18 -16.26 -6.57
C ASP A 76 -0.82 -15.38 -7.36
N GLU A 77 -1.33 -14.32 -6.75
CA GLU A 77 -2.21 -13.37 -7.43
C GLU A 77 -1.51 -12.62 -8.57
N ILE A 78 -0.28 -12.15 -8.36
CA ILE A 78 0.51 -11.47 -9.39
C ILE A 78 0.78 -12.43 -10.55
N ASN A 79 1.15 -13.67 -10.29
CA ASN A 79 1.40 -14.67 -11.33
C ASN A 79 0.12 -15.06 -12.09
N MET A 80 -1.01 -15.16 -11.39
CA MET A 80 -2.28 -15.59 -11.99
C MET A 80 -3.00 -14.45 -12.73
N TYR A 81 -2.93 -13.22 -12.24
CA TYR A 81 -3.73 -12.09 -12.73
C TYR A 81 -2.89 -10.90 -13.22
N GLY A 82 -1.57 -10.95 -13.11
CA GLY A 82 -0.65 -9.86 -13.41
C GLY A 82 -0.60 -8.74 -12.35
N LYS A 83 -1.49 -8.80 -11.36
CA LYS A 83 -1.60 -7.80 -10.28
C LYS A 83 -2.28 -8.38 -9.04
N PRO A 84 -2.04 -7.80 -7.86
CA PRO A 84 -2.78 -8.16 -6.66
C PRO A 84 -4.27 -7.82 -6.78
N LYS A 85 -5.12 -8.61 -6.13
CA LYS A 85 -6.56 -8.34 -6.09
C LYS A 85 -6.87 -7.12 -5.23
N LYS A 86 -6.23 -7.01 -4.07
CA LYS A 86 -6.43 -5.95 -3.07
C LYS A 86 -5.12 -5.25 -2.73
N LEU A 87 -5.22 -4.07 -2.11
CA LEU A 87 -4.07 -3.44 -1.46
C LEU A 87 -3.70 -4.22 -0.21
N TYR A 88 -2.41 -4.28 0.11
CA TYR A 88 -1.90 -4.83 1.35
C TYR A 88 -2.39 -4.00 2.54
N ALA A 89 -2.60 -2.69 2.36
CA ALA A 89 -3.16 -1.79 3.36
C ALA A 89 -4.57 -2.19 3.83
N ILE A 90 -5.30 -2.98 3.04
CA ILE A 90 -6.66 -3.41 3.38
C ILE A 90 -6.65 -4.70 4.20
N TYR A 91 -5.53 -5.42 4.25
CA TYR A 91 -5.39 -6.65 5.05
C TYR A 91 -4.96 -6.38 6.51
N ARG A 92 -4.54 -5.15 6.84
CA ARG A 92 -4.05 -4.76 8.16
C ARG A 92 -4.38 -3.32 8.53
#